data_AF-A0ABC8TII4-F1
#
_entry.id   AF-A0ABC8TII4-F1
#
_cell.length_a   1.000
_cell.length_b   1.000
_cell.length_c   1.000
_cell.angle_alpha   90.00
_cell.angle_beta   90.00
_cell.angle_gamma   90.00
#
_symmetry.space_group_name_H-M   'P 1'
#
loop_
_entity.id
_entity.type
_entity.pdbx_description
1 polymer ?
#
loop_
_entity_poly.entity_id
_entity_poly.type
_entity_poly.pdbx_seq_one_letter_code
_entity_poly.pdbx_strand_id
1 'polypeptide(L)' 'MASQSKVGFIGLDDLSLELAASLLRAGYGVQAFETFSPLMDAFLKLGGVGCVNPMEAGR' A
#
# COMPACT_ATOMS: atom_id res chain seq x y z
N MET A 1 -19.29 11.55 -5.41
CA MET A 1 -18.20 10.98 -4.59
C MET A 1 -17.08 10.64 -5.56
N ALA A 2 -15.97 11.38 -5.52
CA ALA A 2 -14.87 11.16 -6.45
C ALA A 2 -14.38 9.71 -6.31
N SER A 3 -14.17 9.04 -7.44
CA SER A 3 -13.55 7.71 -7.51
C SER A 3 -12.37 7.69 -6.57
N GLN A 4 -12.39 6.84 -5.53
CA GLN A 4 -11.23 6.67 -4.64
C GLN A 4 -10.09 6.14 -5.50
N SER A 5 -9.22 7.04 -5.97
CA SER A 5 -8.03 6.66 -6.73
C SER A 5 -7.20 5.76 -5.84
N LYS A 6 -7.11 4.48 -6.23
CA LYS A 6 -6.28 3.52 -5.52
C LYS A 6 -4.83 3.71 -5.95
N VAL A 7 -3.93 3.71 -4.98
CA VAL A 7 -2.49 3.76 -5.24
C VAL A 7 -1.90 2.40 -4.97
N GLY A 8 -1.25 1.84 -5.99
CA GLY A 8 -0.56 0.56 -5.95
C GLY A 8 0.94 0.73 -5.70
N PHE A 9 1.48 0.00 -4.73
CA PHE A 9 2.92 -0.13 -4.50
C PHE A 9 3.37 -1.55 -4.86
N ILE A 10 4.46 -1.65 -5.61
CA ILE A 10 5.15 -2.92 -5.89
C ILE A 10 6.57 -2.76 -5.38
N GLY A 11 6.90 -3.51 -4.34
CA GLY A 11 8.10 -3.25 -3.55
C GLY A 11 7.80 -2.23 -2.46
N LEU A 12 8.12 -2.58 -1.22
CA LEU A 12 8.12 -1.69 -0.07
C LEU A 12 9.53 -1.62 0.53
N ASP A 13 9.96 -0.39 0.74
CA ASP A 13 11.06 0.04 1.60
C ASP A 13 10.54 1.07 2.63
N ASP A 14 11.37 1.48 3.58
CA ASP A 14 10.99 2.41 4.64
C ASP A 14 10.41 3.75 4.11
N LEU A 15 10.96 4.29 3.02
CA LEU A 15 10.49 5.54 2.42
C LEU A 15 9.12 5.34 1.77
N SER A 16 8.96 4.25 1.00
CA SER A 16 7.69 3.93 0.36
C SER A 16 6.58 3.67 1.39
N LEU A 17 6.92 3.10 2.54
CA LEU A 17 6.00 2.85 3.65
C LEU A 17 5.50 4.17 4.27
N GLU A 18 6.39 5.14 4.49
CA GLU A 18 6.00 6.46 4.96
C GLU A 18 5.11 7.21 3.95
N LEU A 19 5.41 7.09 2.66
CA LEU A 19 4.60 7.66 1.59
C LEU A 19 3.21 7.03 1.56
N ALA A 20 3.14 5.69 1.61
CA ALA A 20 1.91 4.94 1.67
C ALA A 20 1.07 5.34 2.89
N ALA A 21 1.70 5.50 4.06
CA ALA A 21 1.06 6.00 5.28
C ALA A 21 0.47 7.41 5.06
N SER A 22 1.18 8.29 4.37
CA SER A 22 0.71 9.65 4.05
C SER A 22 -0.53 9.63 3.16
N LEU A 23 -0.54 8.78 2.14
CA LEU A 23 -1.67 8.61 1.22
C LEU A 23 -2.89 8.02 1.94
N LEU A 24 -2.70 7.02 2.79
CA LEU A 24 -3.75 6.45 3.64
C LEU A 24 -4.37 7.54 4.55
N ARG A 25 -3.53 8.36 5.20
CA ARG A 25 -4.01 9.49 6.02
C ARG A 25 -4.75 10.56 5.22
N ALA A 26 -4.39 10.75 3.96
CA ALA A 26 -5.09 11.67 3.06
C ALA A 26 -6.42 11.10 2.51
N GLY A 27 -6.77 9.86 2.87
CA GLY A 27 -8.04 9.22 2.50
C GLY A 27 -7.99 8.45 1.19
N TYR A 28 -6.80 8.18 0.64
CA TYR A 28 -6.63 7.31 -0.51
C TYR A 28 -6.64 5.84 -0.10
N GLY A 29 -7.20 4.99 -0.97
CA GLY A 29 -7.00 3.55 -0.84
C GLY A 29 -5.60 3.19 -1.31
N VAL A 30 -4.78 2.60 -0.44
CA VAL A 30 -3.43 2.17 -0.82
C VAL A 30 -3.35 0.66 -0.72
N GLN A 31 -2.83 0.04 -1.78
CA GLN A 31 -2.58 -1.39 -1.85
C GLN A 31 -1.12 -1.64 -2.18
N ALA A 32 -0.53 -2.69 -1.63
CA ALA A 32 0.88 -2.98 -1.84
C ALA A 32 1.14 -4.48 -1.99
N PHE A 33 2.15 -4.81 -2.79
CA PHE A 33 2.75 -6.13 -2.85
C PHE A 33 4.23 -6.03 -2.48
N GLU A 34 4.66 -6.82 -1.49
CA GLU A 34 6.05 -6.95 -1.05
C GLU A 34 6.29 -8.40 -0.62
N THR A 35 7.45 -8.93 -1.01
CA THR A 35 7.96 -10.25 -0.64
C THR A 35 8.55 -10.30 0.77
N PHE A 36 9.08 -9.19 1.27
CA PHE A 36 9.64 -9.02 2.60
C PHE A 36 8.53 -8.79 3.64
N SER A 37 8.20 -9.85 4.39
CA SER A 37 7.05 -9.90 5.30
C SER A 37 7.00 -8.80 6.38
N PRO A 38 8.11 -8.35 7.00
CA PRO A 38 8.05 -7.33 8.06
C PRO A 38 7.51 -5.97 7.60
N LEU A 39 7.86 -5.52 6.39
CA LEU A 39 7.38 -4.25 5.85
C LEU A 39 5.90 -4.34 5.45
N MET A 40 5.47 -5.48 4.94
CA MET A 40 4.07 -5.75 4.68
C MET A 40 3.22 -5.73 5.96
N ASP A 41 3.71 -6.30 7.07
CA ASP A 41 3.01 -6.27 8.36
C ASP A 41 2.86 -4.83 8.89
N ALA A 42 3.92 -4.01 8.77
CA ALA A 42 3.86 -2.60 9.13
C ALA A 42 2.87 -1.83 8.26
N PHE A 43 2.83 -2.09 6.95
CA PHE A 43 1.88 -1.48 6.02
C PHE A 43 0.42 -1.85 6.32
N LEU A 44 0.15 -3.13 6.61
CA LEU A 44 -1.19 -3.60 6.98
C LEU A 44 -1.67 -2.95 8.28
N LYS A 45 -0.79 -2.76 9.27
CA LYS A 45 -1.11 -2.05 10.53
C LYS A 45 -1.52 -0.59 10.31
N LEU A 46 -1.04 0.04 9.23
CA LEU A 46 -1.41 1.42 8.87
C LEU A 46 -2.78 1.51 8.18
N GLY A 47 -3.43 0.37 7.90
CA GLY A 47 -4.69 0.31 7.16
C GLY A 47 -4.55 0.13 5.66
N GLY A 48 -3.34 -0.23 5.20
CA GLY A 48 -3.09 -0.60 3.81
C GLY A 48 -3.68 -1.96 3.44
N VAL A 49 -3.88 -2.19 2.13
CA VAL A 49 -4.39 -3.47 1.60
C VAL A 49 -3.24 -4.29 1.02
N GLY A 50 -2.93 -5.43 1.64
CA GLY A 50 -1.92 -6.35 1.13
C GLY A 50 -2.45 -7.14 -0.07
N CYS A 51 -1.68 -7.15 -1.16
CA CYS A 51 -1.94 -7.94 -2.35
C CYS A 51 -1.12 -9.24 -2.32
N VAL A 52 -1.65 -10.30 -2.94
CA VAL A 52 -0.99 -11.62 -2.98
C VAL A 52 -0.02 -11.74 -4.16
N ASN A 53 -0.13 -10.84 -5.13
CA ASN A 53 0.74 -10.79 -6.31
C ASN A 53 0.84 -9.34 -6.84
N PRO A 54 1.88 -9.02 -7.65
CA PRO A 54 2.07 -7.68 -8.20
C PRO A 54 0.94 -7.21 -9.11
N MET A 55 0.24 -8.14 -9.79
CA MET A 55 -0.85 -7.82 -10.72
C MET A 55 -2.04 -7.21 -9.98
N GLU A 56 -2.35 -7.73 -8.79
CA GLU A 56 -3.39 -7.18 -7.93
C GLU A 56 -3.01 -5.81 -7.37
N ALA A 57 -1.72 -5.56 -7.14
CA ALA A 57 -1.25 -4.26 -6.65
C ALA A 57 -1.33 -3.15 -7.72
N GLY A 58 -1.25 -3.49 -9.01
CA GLY A 58 -1.32 -2.53 -10.12
C GLY A 58 -2.72 -2.20 -10.65
N ARG A 59 -3.79 -2.74 -10.05
CA ARG A 59 -5.19 -2.54 -10.47
C ARG A 59 -5.85 -1.33 -9.82
#